data_AF-A0A935DW61-F1
#
_entry.id   AF-A0A935DW61-F1
#
_cell.length_a   1.000
_cell.length_b   1.000
_cell.length_c   1.000
_cell.angle_alpha   90.00
_cell.angle_beta   90.00
_cell.angle_gamma   90.00
#
_symmetry.space_group_name_H-M   'P 1'
#
loop_
_entity.id
_entity.type
_entity.pdbx_description
1 polymer ?
#
loop_
_entity_poly.entity_id
_entity_poly.type
_entity_poly.pdbx_seq_one_letter_code
_entity_poly.pdbx_strand_id
1 'polypeptide(L)'
;MIKLCNEVISSRSAYESVQPRLCQLPKGHSGKHSEFHYLDHLRTVQKSVAEKIKRDSTMTTGAAWKSEEAGPNRILRWVMLLSDGELTRYNIRMEKLKPQVVAKLREKAATYDNCMSVAKKLTWLAYQMNGAPKPPEEAKEYLESHFGGMKPGSTTCIICREKLDFSLFSKAQRGKAEIETGHISPREHNSDNVGFAHRECNIAQGNKTVSEFYKWIRGIVKRVDAG
;
A
#
# COMPACT_ATOMS: atom_id res chain seq x y z
N MET A 1 -3.68 -1.72 22.05
CA MET A 1 -4.23 -1.24 20.77
C MET A 1 -5.08 -0.01 21.06
N ILE A 2 -4.79 1.13 20.42
CA ILE A 2 -5.51 2.37 20.66
C ILE A 2 -6.93 2.31 20.07
N LYS A 3 -7.92 2.85 20.79
CA LYS A 3 -9.29 2.97 20.28
C LYS A 3 -9.37 4.17 19.35
N LEU A 4 -9.83 3.97 18.12
CA LEU A 4 -9.95 5.03 17.10
C LEU A 4 -11.25 5.83 17.25
N CYS A 5 -11.23 7.06 16.75
CA CYS A 5 -12.39 7.96 16.71
C CYS A 5 -13.50 7.41 15.81
N ASN A 6 -13.17 7.04 14.56
CA ASN A 6 -14.09 6.50 13.56
C ASN A 6 -15.31 7.38 13.24
N GLU A 7 -15.33 8.65 13.64
CA GLU A 7 -16.37 9.58 13.19
C GLU A 7 -16.23 9.84 11.69
N VAL A 8 -17.38 10.05 11.03
CA VAL A 8 -17.44 10.25 9.58
C VAL A 8 -16.84 11.60 9.21
N ILE A 9 -15.88 11.59 8.29
CA ILE A 9 -15.29 12.78 7.70
C ILE A 9 -16.05 13.09 6.41
N SER A 10 -16.64 14.30 6.35
CA SER A 10 -17.33 14.76 5.16
C SER A 10 -16.43 14.70 3.92
N SER A 11 -16.98 14.14 2.85
CA SER A 11 -16.26 13.91 1.61
C SER A 11 -17.05 14.43 0.42
N ARG A 12 -16.36 14.73 -0.69
CA ARG A 12 -17.00 14.89 -2.00
C ARG A 12 -16.72 13.68 -2.90
N SER A 13 -16.25 12.59 -2.31
CA SER A 13 -15.92 11.36 -3.04
C SER A 13 -17.20 10.76 -3.62
N ALA A 14 -17.15 10.38 -4.90
CA ALA A 14 -18.24 9.63 -5.52
C ALA A 14 -18.54 8.30 -4.79
N TYR A 15 -17.58 7.78 -4.02
CA TYR A 15 -17.68 6.50 -3.32
C TYR A 15 -18.09 6.61 -1.84
N GLU A 16 -18.52 7.78 -1.37
CA GLU A 16 -18.92 7.98 0.02
C GLU A 16 -20.07 7.05 0.45
N SER A 17 -21.01 6.75 -0.45
CA SER A 17 -22.10 5.80 -0.19
C SER A 17 -21.67 4.33 -0.12
N VAL A 18 -20.48 4.00 -0.65
CA VAL A 18 -19.89 2.66 -0.55
C VAL A 18 -19.19 2.49 0.79
N GLN A 19 -18.39 3.50 1.14
CA GLN A 19 -17.61 3.53 2.36
C GLN A 19 -17.37 5.00 2.74
N PRO A 20 -17.94 5.49 3.85
CA PRO A 20 -17.62 6.81 4.35
C PRO A 20 -16.16 6.84 4.82
N ARG A 21 -15.53 8.01 4.69
CA ARG A 21 -14.19 8.24 5.23
C ARG A 21 -14.31 8.34 6.75
N LEU A 22 -13.45 7.63 7.48
CA LEU A 22 -13.51 7.57 8.95
C LEU A 22 -12.27 8.20 9.57
N CYS A 23 -12.47 8.94 10.66
CA CYS A 23 -11.37 9.52 11.42
C CYS A 23 -10.46 8.43 12.01
N GLN A 24 -9.17 8.52 11.72
CA GLN A 24 -8.14 7.58 12.19
C GLN A 24 -7.38 8.11 13.43
N LEU A 25 -7.74 9.28 13.95
CA LEU A 25 -7.18 9.79 15.21
C LEU A 25 -7.69 8.97 16.41
N PRO A 26 -7.01 9.03 17.58
CA PRO A 26 -7.47 8.41 18.82
C PRO A 26 -8.88 8.89 19.23
N LYS A 27 -9.66 8.01 19.86
CA LYS A 27 -10.98 8.39 20.41
C LYS A 27 -10.81 9.51 21.44
N GLY A 28 -11.61 10.57 21.31
CA GLY A 28 -11.55 11.74 22.19
C GLY A 28 -10.46 12.75 21.83
N HIS A 29 -9.86 12.66 20.64
CA HIS A 29 -8.92 13.68 20.17
C HIS A 29 -9.57 15.07 20.10
N SER A 30 -8.76 16.11 20.25
CA SER A 30 -9.14 17.49 19.95
C SER A 30 -8.85 17.83 18.48
N GLY A 31 -9.42 18.93 17.99
CA GLY A 31 -9.15 19.42 16.64
C GLY A 31 -9.88 18.68 15.53
N LYS A 32 -9.42 18.87 14.29
CA LYS A 32 -10.11 18.41 13.08
C LYS A 32 -9.91 16.91 12.85
N HIS A 33 -10.99 16.19 12.55
CA HIS A 33 -10.90 14.79 12.13
C HIS A 33 -10.02 14.60 10.90
N SER A 34 -9.20 13.54 10.90
CA SER A 34 -8.26 13.23 9.83
C SER A 34 -8.17 11.73 9.57
N GLU A 35 -8.18 11.36 8.29
CA GLU A 35 -8.11 9.97 7.83
C GLU A 35 -6.66 9.46 7.74
N PHE A 36 -5.70 10.36 7.51
CA PHE A 36 -4.30 10.01 7.25
C PHE A 36 -3.33 10.90 8.05
N HIS A 37 -3.69 11.25 9.29
CA HIS A 37 -2.90 12.17 10.12
C HIS A 37 -1.43 11.72 10.28
N TYR A 38 -1.20 10.41 10.36
CA TYR A 38 0.14 9.81 10.45
C TYR A 38 1.00 10.06 9.20
N LEU A 39 0.43 10.52 8.08
CA LEU A 39 1.15 10.93 6.88
C LEU A 39 1.41 12.44 6.80
N ASP A 40 0.86 13.27 7.69
CA ASP A 40 0.89 14.73 7.54
C ASP A 40 2.31 15.30 7.57
N HIS A 41 3.17 14.79 8.47
CA HIS A 41 4.57 15.17 8.47
C HIS A 41 5.29 14.78 7.17
N LEU A 42 5.13 13.53 6.70
CA LEU A 42 5.70 13.10 5.41
C LEU A 42 5.16 13.94 4.25
N ARG A 43 3.91 14.36 4.30
CA ARG A 43 3.30 15.23 3.27
C ARG A 43 4.03 16.57 3.17
N THR A 44 4.52 17.09 4.31
CA THR A 44 5.30 18.33 4.38
C THR A 44 6.74 18.14 3.92
N VAL A 45 7.45 17.12 4.44
CA VAL A 45 8.89 16.97 4.17
C VAL A 45 9.20 16.20 2.89
N GLN A 46 8.34 15.25 2.51
CA GLN A 46 8.54 14.30 1.40
C GLN A 46 7.20 13.89 0.76
N LYS A 47 6.49 14.86 0.17
CA LYS A 47 5.14 14.71 -0.39
C LYS A 47 4.96 13.50 -1.30
N SER A 48 5.94 13.20 -2.15
CA SER A 48 5.89 12.07 -3.08
C SER A 48 5.78 10.71 -2.35
N VAL A 49 6.44 10.57 -1.21
CA VAL A 49 6.40 9.37 -0.37
C VAL A 49 5.03 9.23 0.29
N ALA A 50 4.50 10.31 0.88
CA ALA A 50 3.18 10.31 1.48
C ALA A 50 2.08 9.93 0.48
N GLU A 51 2.11 10.52 -0.72
CA GLU A 51 1.15 10.20 -1.78
C GLU A 51 1.35 8.79 -2.35
N LYS A 52 2.60 8.29 -2.42
CA LYS A 52 2.87 6.89 -2.78
C LYS A 52 2.24 5.93 -1.76
N ILE A 53 2.48 6.14 -0.48
CA ILE A 53 1.94 5.28 0.59
C ILE A 53 0.42 5.30 0.53
N LYS A 54 -0.20 6.47 0.52
CA LYS A 54 -1.66 6.60 0.43
C LYS A 54 -2.20 5.85 -0.78
N ARG A 55 -1.64 6.11 -1.96
CA ARG A 55 -2.07 5.47 -3.22
C ARG A 55 -1.92 3.96 -3.18
N ASP A 56 -0.75 3.45 -2.84
CA ASP A 56 -0.47 2.01 -2.90
C ASP A 56 -1.34 1.24 -1.87
N SER A 57 -1.72 1.92 -0.79
CA SER A 57 -2.61 1.41 0.26
C SER A 57 -4.08 1.40 -0.14
N THR A 58 -4.58 2.40 -0.87
CA THR A 58 -6.03 2.57 -1.11
C THR A 58 -6.47 2.33 -2.54
N MET A 59 -5.57 2.39 -3.52
CA MET A 59 -5.92 2.34 -4.94
C MET A 59 -5.52 1.01 -5.58
N THR A 60 -6.26 0.59 -6.59
CA THR A 60 -5.87 -0.49 -7.49
C THR A 60 -4.77 -0.05 -8.46
N THR A 61 -4.12 -1.03 -9.08
CA THR A 61 -3.16 -0.80 -10.17
C THR A 61 -3.89 -0.29 -11.41
N GLY A 62 -3.37 0.78 -12.02
CA GLY A 62 -3.93 1.39 -13.24
C GLY A 62 -3.24 2.72 -13.55
N ALA A 63 -3.32 3.17 -14.80
CA ALA A 63 -2.88 4.50 -15.21
C ALA A 63 -3.77 5.57 -14.55
N ALA A 64 -3.26 6.80 -14.46
CA ALA A 64 -4.07 7.93 -13.99
C ALA A 64 -5.07 8.43 -15.05
N TRP A 65 -5.02 7.87 -16.26
CA TRP A 65 -5.89 8.20 -17.39
C TRP A 65 -6.56 6.95 -17.96
N LYS A 66 -7.77 7.13 -18.46
CA LYS A 66 -8.61 6.11 -19.09
C LYS A 66 -8.09 5.87 -20.52
N SER A 67 -7.78 4.63 -20.86
CA SER A 67 -7.70 4.20 -22.27
C SER A 67 -8.28 2.81 -22.41
N GLU A 68 -8.72 2.46 -23.63
CA GLU A 68 -9.23 1.12 -23.95
C GLU A 68 -8.19 0.01 -23.69
N GLU A 69 -6.90 0.34 -23.73
CA GLU A 69 -5.80 -0.57 -23.44
C GLU A 69 -5.33 -0.57 -21.97
N ALA A 70 -5.35 0.57 -21.29
CA ALA A 70 -4.81 0.72 -19.93
C ALA A 70 -5.83 0.40 -18.82
N GLY A 71 -7.11 0.26 -19.17
CA GLY A 71 -8.19 0.02 -18.23
C GLY A 71 -8.73 1.31 -17.58
N PRO A 72 -9.65 1.19 -16.60
CA PRO A 72 -10.20 2.35 -15.92
C PRO A 72 -9.12 3.10 -15.13
N ASN A 73 -9.37 4.40 -14.87
CA ASN A 73 -8.62 5.16 -13.86
C ASN A 73 -8.55 4.34 -12.57
N ARG A 74 -7.45 4.47 -11.83
CA ARG A 74 -7.27 3.82 -10.51
C ARG A 74 -8.55 3.89 -9.67
N ILE A 75 -8.99 2.75 -9.17
CA ILE A 75 -10.23 2.59 -8.39
C ILE A 75 -9.84 2.36 -6.93
N LEU A 76 -10.65 2.81 -5.98
CA LEU A 76 -10.42 2.47 -4.57
C LEU A 76 -10.59 0.96 -4.37
N ARG A 77 -9.71 0.34 -3.59
CA ARG A 77 -9.70 -1.12 -3.40
C ARG A 77 -10.99 -1.65 -2.78
N TRP A 78 -11.64 -0.89 -1.89
CA TRP A 78 -12.93 -1.28 -1.31
C TRP A 78 -14.09 -1.12 -2.28
N VAL A 79 -13.99 -0.22 -3.26
CA VAL A 79 -14.98 -0.12 -4.34
C VAL A 79 -14.93 -1.37 -5.22
N MET A 80 -13.74 -1.96 -5.40
CA MET A 80 -13.60 -3.23 -6.12
C MET A 80 -14.15 -4.46 -5.39
N LEU A 81 -14.75 -4.31 -4.20
CA LEU A 81 -15.53 -5.36 -3.55
C LEU A 81 -16.98 -5.42 -4.06
N LEU A 82 -17.49 -4.35 -4.69
CA LEU A 82 -18.84 -4.29 -5.23
C LEU A 82 -19.04 -5.25 -6.40
N SER A 83 -20.27 -5.71 -6.61
CA SER A 83 -20.65 -6.48 -7.80
C SER A 83 -20.51 -5.66 -9.09
N ASP A 84 -20.44 -6.33 -10.25
CA ASP A 84 -20.36 -5.66 -11.56
C ASP A 84 -21.57 -4.71 -11.80
N GLY A 85 -22.77 -5.13 -11.36
CA GLY A 85 -23.98 -4.31 -11.45
C GLY A 85 -23.90 -3.03 -10.62
N GLU A 86 -23.35 -3.11 -9.41
CA GLU A 86 -23.15 -1.93 -8.55
C GLU A 86 -22.08 -0.98 -9.10
N LEU A 87 -20.99 -1.53 -9.64
CA LEU A 87 -19.91 -0.76 -10.27
C LEU A 87 -20.38 0.09 -11.45
N THR A 88 -21.43 -0.34 -12.15
CA THR A 88 -22.03 0.41 -13.26
C THR A 88 -22.53 1.79 -12.82
N ARG A 89 -23.00 1.95 -11.57
CA ARG A 89 -23.42 3.24 -11.00
C ARG A 89 -22.28 4.27 -10.95
N TYR A 90 -21.04 3.79 -10.91
CA TYR A 90 -19.83 4.61 -10.90
C TYR A 90 -19.15 4.68 -12.27
N ASN A 91 -19.86 4.31 -13.34
CA ASN A 91 -19.33 4.24 -14.71
C ASN A 91 -18.14 3.28 -14.87
N ILE A 92 -18.08 2.24 -14.03
CA ILE A 92 -17.10 1.15 -14.12
C ILE A 92 -17.84 -0.05 -14.72
N ARG A 93 -17.60 -0.32 -16.00
CA ARG A 93 -18.24 -1.38 -16.77
C ARG A 93 -17.28 -2.54 -16.98
N MET A 94 -17.32 -3.51 -16.07
CA MET A 94 -16.39 -4.65 -16.05
C MET A 94 -16.52 -5.53 -17.29
N GLU A 95 -17.73 -5.64 -17.84
CA GLU A 95 -18.05 -6.41 -19.04
C GLU A 95 -17.38 -5.87 -20.31
N LYS A 96 -16.96 -4.59 -20.30
CA LYS A 96 -16.24 -3.96 -21.42
C LYS A 96 -14.72 -4.15 -21.34
N LEU A 97 -14.22 -4.74 -20.26
CA LEU A 97 -12.79 -4.94 -20.03
C LEU A 97 -12.37 -6.35 -20.45
N LYS A 98 -11.11 -6.49 -20.88
CA LYS A 98 -10.53 -7.81 -21.15
C LYS A 98 -10.56 -8.67 -19.86
N PRO A 99 -10.81 -9.99 -19.93
CA PRO A 99 -10.88 -10.86 -18.74
C PRO A 99 -9.65 -10.77 -17.83
N GLN A 100 -8.46 -10.64 -18.42
CA GLN A 100 -7.21 -10.48 -17.68
C GLN A 100 -7.14 -9.16 -16.87
N VAL A 101 -7.76 -8.09 -17.38
CA VAL A 101 -7.84 -6.79 -16.69
C VAL A 101 -8.85 -6.88 -15.54
N VAL A 102 -10.00 -7.53 -15.77
CA VAL A 102 -10.99 -7.81 -14.73
C VAL A 102 -10.36 -8.60 -13.58
N ALA A 103 -9.67 -9.70 -13.89
CA ALA A 103 -8.99 -10.51 -12.89
C ALA A 103 -7.98 -9.69 -12.09
N LYS A 104 -7.12 -8.90 -12.75
CA LYS A 104 -6.15 -8.02 -12.08
C LYS A 104 -6.80 -6.99 -11.17
N LEU A 105 -7.91 -6.38 -11.57
CA LEU A 105 -8.62 -5.41 -10.74
C LEU A 105 -9.25 -6.07 -9.51
N ARG A 106 -9.87 -7.23 -9.71
CA ARG A 106 -10.51 -8.02 -8.63
C ARG A 106 -9.48 -8.55 -7.62
N GLU A 107 -8.31 -8.97 -8.08
CA GLU A 107 -7.19 -9.38 -7.21
C GLU A 107 -6.67 -8.26 -6.29
N LYS A 108 -6.98 -7.00 -6.58
CA LYS A 108 -6.56 -5.84 -5.76
C LYS A 108 -7.62 -5.38 -4.77
N ALA A 109 -8.81 -5.98 -4.77
CA ALA A 109 -9.88 -5.62 -3.86
C ALA A 109 -9.47 -5.84 -2.39
N ALA A 110 -9.85 -4.91 -1.51
CA ALA A 110 -9.53 -4.95 -0.09
C ALA A 110 -10.49 -4.07 0.69
N THR A 111 -10.77 -4.42 1.95
CA THR A 111 -11.63 -3.60 2.82
C THR A 111 -10.96 -2.28 3.19
N TYR A 112 -11.76 -1.30 3.59
CA TYR A 112 -11.28 0.01 4.05
C TYR A 112 -10.29 -0.11 5.21
N ASP A 113 -10.63 -0.90 6.23
CA ASP A 113 -9.80 -1.09 7.42
C ASP A 113 -8.44 -1.70 7.08
N ASN A 114 -8.43 -2.67 6.16
CA ASN A 114 -7.21 -3.26 5.62
C ASN A 114 -6.37 -2.24 4.85
N CYS A 115 -6.98 -1.37 4.05
CA CYS A 115 -6.28 -0.28 3.40
C CYS A 115 -5.68 0.72 4.40
N MET A 116 -6.41 1.05 5.47
CA MET A 116 -5.91 1.94 6.52
C MET A 116 -4.78 1.30 7.33
N SER A 117 -4.88 0.01 7.66
CA SER A 117 -3.81 -0.71 8.37
C SER A 117 -2.54 -0.80 7.54
N VAL A 118 -2.64 -1.05 6.23
CA VAL A 118 -1.53 -1.01 5.28
C VAL A 118 -0.90 0.39 5.23
N ALA A 119 -1.69 1.45 5.15
CA ALA A 119 -1.17 2.82 5.12
C ALA A 119 -0.37 3.16 6.38
N LYS A 120 -0.89 2.80 7.56
CA LYS A 120 -0.17 2.95 8.84
C LYS A 120 1.13 2.13 8.83
N LYS A 121 1.07 0.87 8.40
CA LYS A 121 2.24 -0.03 8.37
C LYS A 121 3.35 0.50 7.46
N LEU A 122 3.01 0.92 6.25
CA LEU A 122 3.98 1.47 5.30
C LEU A 122 4.57 2.78 5.80
N THR A 123 3.79 3.61 6.51
CA THR A 123 4.30 4.83 7.16
C THR A 123 5.31 4.49 8.26
N TRP A 124 4.97 3.53 9.13
CA TRP A 124 5.85 3.05 10.20
C TRP A 124 7.16 2.47 9.64
N LEU A 125 7.10 1.70 8.55
CA LEU A 125 8.28 1.20 7.85
C LEU A 125 9.11 2.32 7.19
N ALA A 126 8.47 3.33 6.61
CA ALA A 126 9.16 4.42 5.93
C ALA A 126 10.01 5.25 6.90
N TYR A 127 9.51 5.54 8.10
CA TYR A 127 10.27 6.24 9.15
C TYR A 127 11.48 5.46 9.69
N GLN A 128 11.53 4.14 9.46
CA GLN A 128 12.61 3.27 9.94
C GLN A 128 13.65 2.96 8.86
N MET A 129 13.55 3.52 7.65
CA MET A 129 14.57 3.37 6.62
C MET A 129 15.84 4.16 6.94
N ASN A 130 16.97 3.76 6.37
CA ASN A 130 18.20 4.56 6.44
C ASN A 130 17.97 5.92 5.76
N GLY A 131 18.40 7.01 6.39
CA GLY A 131 18.23 8.37 5.85
C GLY A 131 16.78 8.89 5.87
N ALA A 132 15.85 8.21 6.55
CA ALA A 132 14.49 8.70 6.72
C ALA A 132 14.43 9.96 7.60
N PRO A 133 13.47 10.87 7.37
CA PRO A 133 13.25 12.00 8.27
C PRO A 133 12.78 11.50 9.65
N LYS A 134 13.18 12.19 10.72
CA LYS A 134 12.70 11.87 12.07
C LYS A 134 11.19 12.15 12.18
N PRO A 135 10.35 11.19 12.61
CA PRO A 135 8.93 11.46 12.83
C PRO A 135 8.74 12.44 14.02
N PRO A 136 7.72 13.32 13.98
CA PRO A 136 7.23 14.01 15.16
C PRO A 136 6.76 13.01 16.21
N GLU A 137 6.85 13.38 17.49
CA GLU A 137 6.57 12.45 18.59
C GLU A 137 5.15 11.89 18.52
N GLU A 138 4.15 12.73 18.24
CA GLU A 138 2.76 12.30 18.09
C GLU A 138 2.57 11.21 17.02
N ALA A 139 3.21 11.37 15.86
CA ALA A 139 3.13 10.40 14.77
C ALA A 139 3.88 9.10 15.13
N LYS A 140 5.02 9.22 15.83
CA LYS A 140 5.80 8.08 16.32
C LYS A 140 4.99 7.27 17.34
N GLU A 141 4.52 7.90 18.41
CA GLU A 141 3.71 7.25 19.46
C GLU A 141 2.47 6.57 18.87
N TYR A 142 1.76 7.25 17.97
CA TYR A 142 0.60 6.68 17.30
C TYR A 142 0.96 5.40 16.54
N LEU A 143 1.98 5.44 15.68
CA LEU A 143 2.38 4.29 14.86
C LEU A 143 2.99 3.16 15.71
N GLU A 144 3.76 3.48 16.74
CA GLU A 144 4.33 2.49 17.68
C GLU A 144 3.24 1.79 18.51
N SER A 145 2.14 2.48 18.83
CA SER A 145 0.98 1.86 19.50
C SER A 145 0.28 0.78 18.64
N HIS A 146 0.51 0.79 17.32
CA HIS A 146 -0.02 -0.18 16.36
C HIS A 146 0.98 -1.31 16.03
N PHE A 147 2.28 -1.02 15.93
CA PHE A 147 3.26 -1.96 15.37
C PHE A 147 4.50 -2.21 16.22
N GLY A 148 4.57 -1.62 17.42
CA GLY A 148 5.73 -1.68 18.31
C GLY A 148 6.77 -0.59 18.01
N GLY A 149 7.77 -0.49 18.91
CA GLY A 149 8.78 0.55 18.88
C GLY A 149 9.57 0.61 17.57
N MET A 150 9.76 1.81 17.03
CA MET A 150 10.54 2.05 15.82
C MET A 150 12.03 1.83 16.10
N LYS A 151 12.71 1.16 15.18
CA LYS A 151 14.16 0.97 15.19
C LYS A 151 14.77 1.64 13.96
N PRO A 152 15.49 2.77 14.09
CA PRO A 152 16.08 3.45 12.95
C PRO A 152 16.99 2.51 12.13
N GLY A 153 16.83 2.54 10.80
CA GLY A 153 17.60 1.70 9.87
C GLY A 153 17.24 0.21 9.88
N SER A 154 16.08 -0.18 10.45
CA SER A 154 15.64 -1.57 10.51
C SER A 154 14.80 -2.03 9.32
N THR A 155 14.27 -1.10 8.52
CA THR A 155 13.43 -1.48 7.37
C THR A 155 14.26 -2.15 6.29
N THR A 156 13.84 -3.36 5.92
CA THR A 156 14.51 -4.18 4.90
C THR A 156 13.55 -4.50 3.76
N CYS A 157 14.10 -4.85 2.60
CA CYS A 157 13.35 -5.43 1.50
C CYS A 157 12.72 -6.74 1.99
N ILE A 158 11.39 -6.89 1.86
CA ILE A 158 10.69 -8.09 2.33
C ILE A 158 11.11 -9.37 1.59
N ILE A 159 11.85 -9.25 0.49
CA ILE A 159 12.31 -10.35 -0.35
C ILE A 159 13.82 -10.60 -0.18
N CYS A 160 14.69 -9.64 -0.50
CA CYS A 160 16.15 -9.86 -0.39
C CYS A 160 16.72 -9.63 1.02
N ARG A 161 15.92 -9.05 1.94
CA ARG A 161 16.31 -8.75 3.34
C ARG A 161 17.40 -7.70 3.51
N GLU A 162 17.88 -7.10 2.42
CA GLU A 162 18.78 -5.94 2.50
C GLU A 162 18.09 -4.72 3.09
N LYS A 163 18.86 -3.88 3.79
CA LYS A 163 18.37 -2.62 4.35
C LYS A 163 17.95 -1.67 3.23
N LEU A 164 16.80 -1.04 3.41
CA LEU A 164 16.27 -0.07 2.46
C LEU A 164 16.67 1.35 2.87
N ASP A 165 17.15 2.09 1.88
CA ASP A 165 17.46 3.51 2.02
C ASP A 165 16.27 4.36 1.58
N PHE A 166 15.96 5.40 2.34
CA PHE A 166 14.83 6.29 2.08
C PHE A 166 14.99 7.07 0.76
N SER A 167 16.23 7.32 0.31
CA SER A 167 16.51 7.93 -0.99
C SER A 167 16.02 7.09 -2.17
N LEU A 168 15.75 5.78 -2.00
CA LEU A 168 15.19 4.94 -3.06
C LEU A 168 13.81 5.46 -3.53
N PHE A 169 13.07 6.19 -2.69
CA PHE A 169 11.82 6.82 -3.10
C PHE A 169 12.00 7.97 -4.11
N SER A 170 13.13 8.68 -4.08
CA SER A 170 13.41 9.80 -4.98
C SER A 170 14.15 9.38 -6.25
N LYS A 171 14.81 8.22 -6.26
CA LYS A 171 15.52 7.66 -7.42
C LYS A 171 14.60 7.15 -8.54
N ALA A 172 13.28 7.23 -8.36
CA ALA A 172 12.32 6.81 -9.38
C ALA A 172 12.41 7.72 -10.62
N GLN A 173 12.90 7.17 -11.74
CA GLN A 173 12.82 7.80 -13.06
C GLN A 173 11.46 7.48 -13.71
N ARG A 174 11.03 8.25 -14.73
CA ARG A 174 9.76 8.03 -15.44
C ARG A 174 9.61 6.55 -15.83
N GLY A 175 8.68 5.85 -15.18
CA GLY A 175 8.36 4.44 -15.44
C GLY A 175 9.21 3.39 -14.69
N LYS A 176 10.24 3.79 -13.92
CA LYS A 176 11.11 2.90 -13.14
C LYS A 176 11.22 3.40 -11.69
N ALA A 177 10.50 2.76 -10.78
CA ALA A 177 10.68 2.98 -9.34
C ALA A 177 11.80 2.05 -8.83
N GLU A 178 12.67 2.51 -7.94
CA GLU A 178 13.66 1.61 -7.31
C GLU A 178 13.03 0.80 -6.17
N ILE A 179 11.96 1.33 -5.57
CA ILE A 179 11.26 0.74 -4.44
C ILE A 179 9.74 0.70 -4.67
N GLU A 180 9.13 -0.43 -4.37
CA GLU A 180 7.71 -0.70 -4.53
C GLU A 180 7.10 -1.22 -3.24
N THR A 181 5.77 -1.14 -3.13
CA THR A 181 5.05 -1.86 -2.08
C THR A 181 4.94 -3.31 -2.52
N GLY A 182 5.58 -4.22 -1.77
CA GLY A 182 5.54 -5.65 -2.00
C GLY A 182 4.56 -6.35 -1.04
N HIS A 183 4.24 -7.60 -1.36
CA HIS A 183 3.36 -8.46 -0.55
C HIS A 183 4.05 -9.79 -0.28
N ILE A 184 4.08 -10.25 0.98
CA ILE A 184 4.68 -11.53 1.35
C ILE A 184 3.93 -12.69 0.69
N SER A 185 2.61 -12.61 0.71
CA SER A 185 1.66 -13.49 0.03
C SER A 185 0.87 -12.66 -0.99
N PRO A 186 0.85 -13.04 -2.28
CA PRO A 186 0.08 -12.33 -3.29
C PRO A 186 -1.42 -12.26 -2.94
N ARG A 187 -2.09 -11.20 -3.38
CA ARG A 187 -3.56 -10.98 -3.27
C ARG A 187 -4.11 -10.77 -1.85
N GLU A 188 -3.26 -10.76 -0.83
CA GLU A 188 -3.65 -10.36 0.53
C GLU A 188 -3.22 -8.93 0.80
N HIS A 189 -4.12 -8.06 1.26
CA HIS A 189 -3.82 -6.65 1.50
C HIS A 189 -4.11 -6.29 2.96
N ASN A 190 -3.15 -6.49 3.85
CA ASN A 190 -3.25 -6.18 5.28
C ASN A 190 -1.86 -5.81 5.84
N SER A 191 -1.79 -5.30 7.07
CA SER A 191 -0.55 -4.81 7.69
C SER A 191 0.53 -5.86 7.93
N ASP A 192 0.16 -7.14 8.02
CA ASP A 192 1.11 -8.22 8.30
C ASP A 192 1.74 -8.76 7.01
N ASN A 193 1.06 -8.54 5.89
CA ASN A 193 1.47 -9.05 4.59
C ASN A 193 2.25 -8.04 3.73
N VAL A 194 2.17 -6.75 4.04
CA VAL A 194 2.81 -5.69 3.24
C VAL A 194 4.18 -5.27 3.76
N GLY A 195 5.01 -4.81 2.83
CA GLY A 195 6.20 -4.04 3.15
C GLY A 195 6.76 -3.35 1.92
N PHE A 196 8.00 -2.89 2.02
CA PHE A 196 8.71 -2.36 0.86
C PHE A 196 9.63 -3.42 0.26
N ALA A 197 9.79 -3.37 -1.06
CA ALA A 197 10.68 -4.25 -1.80
C ALA A 197 11.44 -3.44 -2.85
N HIS A 198 12.68 -3.82 -3.13
CA HIS A 198 13.34 -3.41 -4.37
C HIS A 198 12.47 -3.86 -5.55
N ARG A 199 12.38 -3.02 -6.58
CA ARG A 199 11.52 -3.33 -7.74
C ARG A 199 11.89 -4.64 -8.41
N GLU A 200 13.18 -4.88 -8.63
CA GLU A 200 13.67 -6.13 -9.23
C GLU A 200 13.27 -7.36 -8.41
N CYS A 201 13.33 -7.26 -7.08
CA CYS A 201 12.90 -8.32 -6.19
C CYS A 201 11.40 -8.55 -6.31
N ASN A 202 10.61 -7.48 -6.30
CA ASN A 202 9.14 -7.55 -6.40
C ASN A 202 8.69 -8.17 -7.73
N ILE A 203 9.37 -7.82 -8.83
CA ILE A 203 9.14 -8.43 -10.15
C ILE A 203 9.54 -9.91 -10.13
N ALA A 204 10.71 -10.25 -9.58
CA ALA A 204 11.21 -11.62 -9.53
C ALA A 204 10.32 -12.55 -8.69
N GLN A 205 9.76 -12.06 -7.58
CA GLN A 205 8.78 -12.80 -6.78
C GLN A 205 7.54 -13.19 -7.62
N GLY A 206 7.06 -12.28 -8.46
CA GLY A 206 5.90 -12.50 -9.32
C GLY A 206 4.63 -12.86 -8.53
N ASN A 207 4.03 -14.00 -8.85
CA ASN A 207 2.80 -14.49 -8.23
C ASN A 207 3.06 -15.53 -7.12
N LYS A 208 4.29 -15.68 -6.64
CA LYS A 208 4.66 -16.60 -5.57
C LYS A 208 4.56 -15.89 -4.22
N THR A 209 4.24 -16.63 -3.17
CA THR A 209 4.59 -16.21 -1.81
C THR A 209 6.12 -16.09 -1.69
N VAL A 210 6.60 -15.30 -0.74
CA VAL A 210 8.05 -15.18 -0.46
C VAL A 210 8.66 -16.56 -0.13
N SER A 211 7.93 -17.41 0.58
CA SER A 211 8.37 -18.79 0.91
C SER A 211 8.52 -19.65 -0.34
N GLU A 212 7.52 -19.65 -1.22
CA GLU A 212 7.57 -20.37 -2.50
C GLU A 212 8.68 -19.84 -3.41
N PHE A 213 8.88 -18.52 -3.43
CA PHE A 213 9.95 -17.88 -4.19
C PHE A 213 11.33 -18.36 -3.73
N TYR A 214 11.58 -18.40 -2.41
CA TYR A 214 12.83 -18.92 -1.88
C TYR A 214 13.03 -20.42 -2.17
N LYS A 215 11.97 -21.22 -2.04
CA LYS A 215 12.02 -22.66 -2.40
C LYS A 215 12.38 -22.84 -3.88
N TRP A 216 11.81 -22.01 -4.74
CA TRP A 216 12.08 -22.02 -6.18
C TRP A 216 13.55 -21.65 -6.48
N ILE A 217 14.09 -20.57 -5.90
CA ILE A 217 15.51 -20.19 -6.07
C ILE A 217 16.44 -21.30 -5.60
N ARG A 218 16.23 -21.84 -4.39
CA ARG A 218 17.07 -22.94 -3.87
C ARG A 218 17.06 -24.17 -4.79
N GLY A 219 15.90 -24.47 -5.37
CA GLY A 219 15.76 -25.56 -6.34
C GLY A 219 16.53 -25.31 -7.63
N ILE A 220 16.63 -24.05 -8.11
CA ILE A 220 17.43 -23.69 -9.27
C ILE A 220 18.92 -23.85 -8.96
N VAL A 221 19.40 -23.24 -7.88
CA VAL A 221 20.82 -23.31 -7.46
C VAL A 221 21.27 -24.75 -7.32
N LYS A 222 20.49 -25.59 -6.61
CA LYS A 222 20.79 -27.02 -6.44
C LYS A 222 20.95 -27.77 -7.77
N ARG A 223 20.20 -27.42 -8.82
CA ARG A 223 20.31 -28.10 -10.14
C ARG A 223 21.50 -27.61 -10.94
N VAL A 224 21.88 -26.35 -10.80
CA VAL A 224 23.07 -25.79 -11.45
C VAL A 224 24.34 -26.36 -10.81
N ASP A 225 24.38 -26.47 -9.47
CA ASP A 225 25.56 -26.98 -8.76
C ASP A 225 25.73 -28.50 -8.86
N ALA A 226 24.67 -29.23 -9.23
CA ALA A 226 24.70 -30.68 -9.40
C ALA A 226 25.06 -31.12 -10.84
N GLY A 227 25.15 -30.17 -11.78
CA GLY A 227 25.61 -30.39 -13.15
C GLY A 227 27.08 -30.01 -13.31
#